data_AF-A0A2V9WY79-F1
#
_entry.id   AF-A0A2V9WY79-F1
#
_cell.length_a   1.000
_cell.length_b   1.000
_cell.length_c   1.000
_cell.angle_alpha   90.00
_cell.angle_beta   90.00
_cell.angle_gamma   90.00
#
_symmetry.space_group_name_H-M   'P 1'
#
loop_
_entity.id
_entity.type
_entity.pdbx_description
1 polymer ?
#
loop_
_entity_poly.entity_id
_entity_poly.type
_entity_poly.pdbx_seq_one_letter_code
_entity_poly.pdbx_strand_id
1 'polypeptide(L)'
;MSQLFAGTSGWAYPSWKPDFYPAKLAQKKFLGHYATQLNTVEVNFSFRQLVKETTIQNWIQDTPAHFRFGIKAHQVITHIKRLKGTEDFVPRFLATIEPLAAAHKLGPVLFQLPPNLKADAALLKDFLAILPRTVPGAFEFRHESWFADATWEVLRSHKAALCVAETEQRTTPDVVTGDFVYYRFRKPSYTDEEHRSMTDRIRGHLTAGRDVFAYFKHEETPEGALSAVELLRVVKEA
;
A
#
# COMPACT_ATOMS: atom_id res chain seq x y z
N MET A 1 -9.16 -18.03 -4.68
CA MET A 1 -7.73 -17.95 -5.07
C MET A 1 -7.23 -16.59 -4.65
N SER A 2 -6.10 -16.53 -3.97
CA SER A 2 -5.43 -15.26 -3.63
C SER A 2 -4.82 -14.61 -4.87
N GLN A 3 -4.60 -13.30 -4.79
CA GLN A 3 -4.13 -12.48 -5.90
C GLN A 3 -2.91 -11.64 -5.51
N LEU A 4 -2.01 -11.44 -6.48
CA LEU A 4 -0.96 -10.44 -6.41
C LEU A 4 -1.47 -9.12 -6.98
N PHE A 5 -1.36 -8.07 -6.18
CA PHE A 5 -1.52 -6.68 -6.56
C PHE A 5 -0.15 -6.01 -6.53
N ALA A 6 0.44 -5.74 -7.70
CA ALA A 6 1.72 -5.04 -7.78
C ALA A 6 1.58 -3.68 -8.46
N GLY A 7 2.29 -2.71 -7.92
CA GLY A 7 2.32 -1.36 -8.45
C GLY A 7 3.36 -0.50 -7.76
N THR A 8 3.12 0.80 -7.78
CA THR A 8 4.03 1.82 -7.28
C THR A 8 3.35 2.74 -6.28
N SER A 9 4.16 3.50 -5.56
CA SER A 9 3.71 4.51 -4.59
C SER A 9 3.30 5.82 -5.26
N GLY A 10 2.36 5.76 -6.19
CA GLY A 10 1.95 6.86 -7.07
C GLY A 10 2.15 6.52 -8.54
N TRP A 11 1.54 7.29 -9.44
CA TRP A 11 1.60 7.06 -10.88
C TRP A 11 1.89 8.33 -11.70
N ALA A 12 1.64 9.52 -11.16
CA ALA A 12 1.55 10.74 -11.97
C ALA A 12 2.92 11.43 -12.24
N TYR A 13 3.90 10.69 -12.79
CA TYR A 13 5.27 11.16 -13.00
C TYR A 13 5.60 11.37 -14.49
N PRO A 14 5.68 12.62 -14.99
CA PRO A 14 6.04 12.88 -16.38
C PRO A 14 7.45 12.39 -16.78
N SER A 15 8.35 12.29 -15.80
CA SER A 15 9.72 11.81 -15.98
C SER A 15 9.81 10.33 -16.38
N TRP A 16 8.74 9.56 -16.23
CA TRP A 16 8.65 8.16 -16.68
C TRP A 16 8.42 8.01 -18.19
N LYS A 17 8.41 9.13 -18.93
CA LYS A 17 8.38 9.13 -20.39
C LYS A 17 9.80 9.07 -20.96
N PRO A 18 10.03 8.36 -22.08
CA PRO A 18 9.04 7.57 -22.83
C PRO A 18 8.90 6.12 -22.34
N ASP A 19 9.69 5.70 -21.36
CA ASP A 19 9.94 4.28 -21.12
C ASP A 19 8.75 3.53 -20.52
N PHE A 20 8.00 4.16 -19.61
CA PHE A 20 6.75 3.60 -19.08
C PHE A 20 5.51 4.26 -19.69
N TYR A 21 5.55 5.58 -19.88
CA TYR A 21 4.49 6.36 -20.53
C TYR A 21 4.89 6.76 -21.96
N PRO A 22 4.00 6.64 -22.96
CA PRO A 22 4.27 7.13 -24.31
C PRO A 22 4.67 8.60 -24.30
N ALA A 23 5.67 8.97 -25.13
CA ALA A 23 6.25 10.32 -25.15
C ALA A 23 5.21 11.45 -25.19
N LYS A 24 4.19 11.29 -26.04
CA LYS A 24 3.12 12.30 -26.27
C LYS A 24 1.87 12.10 -25.40
N LEU A 25 1.87 11.17 -24.44
CA LEU A 25 0.69 10.91 -23.60
C LEU A 25 0.38 12.11 -22.70
N ALA A 26 -0.85 12.60 -22.72
CA ALA A 26 -1.26 13.68 -21.81
C ALA A 26 -1.29 13.19 -20.34
N GLN A 27 -0.86 14.01 -19.38
CA GLN A 27 -0.79 13.62 -17.96
C GLN A 27 -2.12 13.14 -17.39
N LYS A 28 -3.24 13.74 -17.82
CA LYS A 28 -4.60 13.30 -17.44
C LYS A 28 -4.94 11.86 -17.87
N LYS A 29 -4.16 11.25 -18.76
CA LYS A 29 -4.31 9.86 -19.22
C LYS A 29 -3.30 8.92 -18.59
N PHE A 30 -2.43 9.39 -17.69
CA PHE A 30 -1.43 8.54 -17.03
C PHE A 30 -2.06 7.42 -16.22
N LEU A 31 -3.14 7.68 -15.46
CA LEU A 31 -3.78 6.63 -14.66
C LEU A 31 -4.35 5.52 -15.54
N GLY A 32 -5.05 5.90 -16.61
CA GLY A 32 -5.60 4.93 -17.57
C GLY A 32 -4.51 4.09 -18.23
N HIS A 33 -3.40 4.70 -18.67
CA HIS A 33 -2.25 3.96 -19.20
C HIS A 33 -1.55 3.10 -18.15
N TYR A 34 -1.35 3.61 -16.95
CA TYR A 34 -0.76 2.88 -15.83
C TYR A 34 -1.57 1.60 -15.55
N ALA A 35 -2.89 1.71 -15.54
CA ALA A 35 -3.80 0.62 -15.25
C ALA A 35 -3.95 -0.42 -16.38
N THR A 36 -3.30 -0.22 -17.54
CA THR A 36 -3.18 -1.29 -18.55
C THR A 36 -2.01 -2.24 -18.26
N GLN A 37 -1.04 -1.81 -17.45
CA GLN A 37 0.17 -2.57 -17.15
C GLN A 37 0.20 -3.09 -15.71
N LEU A 38 -0.34 -2.32 -14.77
CA LEU A 38 -0.33 -2.60 -13.33
C LEU A 38 -1.75 -2.67 -12.79
N ASN A 39 -1.96 -3.43 -11.71
CA ASN A 39 -3.30 -3.71 -11.16
C ASN A 39 -3.57 -3.05 -9.80
N THR A 40 -2.61 -2.30 -9.26
CA THR A 40 -2.81 -1.50 -8.05
C THR A 40 -1.93 -0.26 -8.03
N VAL A 41 -2.26 0.71 -7.18
CA VAL A 41 -1.38 1.84 -6.85
C VAL A 41 -1.54 2.25 -5.40
N GLU A 42 -0.43 2.60 -4.72
CA GLU A 42 -0.45 3.19 -3.38
C GLU A 42 -0.56 4.72 -3.50
N VAL A 43 -1.75 5.24 -3.19
CA VAL A 43 -2.08 6.67 -3.22
C VAL A 43 -1.55 7.36 -1.97
N ASN A 44 -0.56 8.24 -2.15
CA ASN A 44 0.00 9.07 -1.08
C ASN A 44 -0.64 10.45 -0.97
N PHE A 45 -1.39 10.89 -1.99
CA PHE A 45 -2.03 12.20 -2.05
C PHE A 45 -2.96 12.46 -0.84
N SER A 46 -3.67 11.42 -0.38
CA SER A 46 -4.55 11.44 0.79
C SER A 46 -3.86 11.73 2.12
N PHE A 47 -2.52 11.69 2.18
CA PHE A 47 -1.77 11.88 3.42
C PHE A 47 -1.93 13.29 3.99
N ARG A 48 -2.02 14.33 3.13
CA ARG A 48 -2.09 15.73 3.57
C ARG A 48 -3.45 16.38 3.35
N GLN A 49 -4.28 15.78 2.50
CA GLN A 49 -5.56 16.34 2.10
C GLN A 49 -6.61 15.22 2.01
N LEU A 50 -7.83 15.53 2.41
CA LEU A 50 -8.98 14.68 2.13
C LEU A 50 -9.25 14.69 0.63
N VAL A 51 -9.43 13.52 0.03
CA VAL A 51 -9.65 13.39 -1.41
C VAL A 51 -11.06 13.87 -1.75
N LYS A 52 -11.19 14.67 -2.79
CA LYS A 52 -12.50 15.13 -3.28
C LYS A 52 -13.23 13.96 -3.93
N GLU A 53 -14.54 13.92 -3.77
CA GLU A 53 -15.39 12.89 -4.40
C GLU A 53 -15.20 12.84 -5.92
N THR A 54 -15.16 14.00 -6.59
CA THR A 54 -14.93 14.07 -8.05
C THR A 54 -13.59 13.45 -8.47
N THR A 55 -12.56 13.55 -7.63
CA THR A 55 -11.27 12.90 -7.87
C THR A 55 -11.39 11.38 -7.76
N ILE A 56 -12.08 10.87 -6.75
CA ILE A 56 -12.35 9.43 -6.61
C ILE A 56 -13.15 8.88 -7.78
N GLN A 57 -14.20 9.59 -8.21
CA GLN A 57 -15.01 9.17 -9.36
C GLN A 57 -14.18 9.08 -10.65
N ASN A 58 -13.29 10.04 -10.90
CA ASN A 58 -12.37 9.98 -12.03
C ASN A 58 -11.43 8.77 -11.93
N TRP A 59 -10.89 8.47 -10.75
CA TRP A 59 -10.05 7.28 -10.56
C TRP A 59 -10.79 5.96 -10.83
N ILE A 60 -12.06 5.89 -10.40
CA ILE A 60 -12.92 4.73 -10.66
C ILE A 60 -13.17 4.59 -12.17
N GLN A 61 -13.44 5.68 -12.88
CA GLN A 61 -13.70 5.66 -14.33
C GLN A 61 -12.46 5.34 -15.16
N ASP A 62 -11.29 5.83 -14.76
CA ASP A 62 -10.04 5.69 -15.52
C ASP A 62 -9.36 4.31 -15.34
N THR A 63 -9.88 3.42 -14.50
CA THR A 63 -9.25 2.12 -14.19
C THR A 63 -10.18 0.93 -14.46
N PRO A 64 -9.67 -0.28 -14.75
CA PRO A 64 -10.51 -1.46 -14.93
C PRO A 64 -11.09 -1.96 -13.59
N ALA A 65 -12.11 -2.81 -13.65
CA ALA A 65 -12.85 -3.30 -12.45
C ALA A 65 -11.98 -4.06 -11.43
N HIS A 66 -10.92 -4.73 -11.89
CA HIS A 66 -10.01 -5.49 -11.04
C HIS A 66 -8.94 -4.62 -10.37
N PHE A 67 -8.82 -3.34 -10.75
CA PHE A 67 -7.81 -2.46 -10.20
C PHE A 67 -8.09 -2.14 -8.73
N ARG A 68 -7.05 -2.00 -7.92
CA ARG A 68 -7.16 -1.64 -6.49
C ARG A 68 -6.38 -0.37 -6.19
N PHE A 69 -6.91 0.44 -5.28
CA PHE A 69 -6.23 1.61 -4.76
C PHE A 69 -5.85 1.35 -3.31
N GLY A 70 -4.56 1.19 -3.03
CA GLY A 70 -4.05 1.28 -1.67
C GLY A 70 -4.05 2.75 -1.24
N ILE A 71 -4.63 3.09 -0.10
CA ILE A 71 -4.76 4.49 0.33
C ILE A 71 -3.87 4.74 1.55
N LYS A 72 -2.98 5.71 1.49
CA LYS A 72 -2.26 6.15 2.70
C LYS A 72 -3.21 6.93 3.61
N ALA A 73 -3.31 6.51 4.87
CA ALA A 73 -4.10 7.19 5.88
C ALA A 73 -3.64 8.65 6.06
N HIS A 74 -4.58 9.54 6.34
CA HIS A 74 -4.30 10.96 6.53
C HIS A 74 -3.37 11.20 7.72
N GLN A 75 -2.43 12.15 7.60
CA GLN A 75 -1.42 12.48 8.63
C GLN A 75 -2.02 12.89 9.97
N VAL A 76 -3.27 13.39 9.97
CA VAL A 76 -4.00 13.68 11.20
C VAL A 76 -4.09 12.44 12.07
N ILE A 77 -4.35 11.27 11.49
CA ILE A 77 -4.47 10.00 12.22
C ILE A 77 -3.10 9.56 12.74
N THR A 78 -2.10 9.48 11.86
CA THR A 78 -0.84 8.80 12.18
C THR A 78 0.26 9.68 12.77
N HIS A 79 0.34 10.96 12.38
CA HIS A 79 1.44 11.86 12.74
C HIS A 79 1.03 12.94 13.74
N ILE A 80 -0.17 13.51 13.60
CA ILE A 80 -0.64 14.61 14.47
C ILE A 80 -1.28 14.04 15.73
N LYS A 81 -2.35 13.24 15.59
CA LYS A 81 -3.03 12.57 16.71
C LYS A 81 -2.31 11.31 17.18
N ARG A 82 -1.42 10.75 16.34
CA ARG A 82 -0.59 9.59 16.67
C ARG A 82 -1.45 8.44 17.21
N LEU A 83 -2.53 8.12 16.48
CA LEU A 83 -3.55 7.12 16.78
C LEU A 83 -4.50 7.45 17.95
N LYS A 84 -4.23 8.48 18.75
CA LYS A 84 -5.02 8.82 19.94
C LYS A 84 -6.16 9.81 19.64
N GLY A 85 -7.36 9.55 20.15
CA GLY A 85 -8.47 10.50 20.03
C GLY A 85 -8.89 10.72 18.57
N THR A 86 -8.95 9.65 17.78
CA THR A 86 -9.20 9.67 16.33
C THR A 86 -10.63 9.30 15.95
N GLU A 87 -11.51 9.11 16.93
CA GLU A 87 -12.90 8.65 16.82
C GLU A 87 -13.72 9.53 15.87
N ASP A 88 -13.51 10.85 15.89
CA ASP A 88 -14.22 11.77 15.01
C ASP A 88 -13.61 11.85 13.60
N PHE A 89 -12.30 11.62 13.49
CA PHE A 89 -11.58 11.85 12.23
C PHE A 89 -11.52 10.60 11.34
N VAL A 90 -11.45 9.40 11.93
CA VAL A 90 -11.46 8.14 11.17
C VAL A 90 -12.71 8.03 10.29
N PRO A 91 -13.95 8.20 10.81
CA PRO A 91 -15.15 8.14 9.98
C PRO A 91 -15.16 9.18 8.88
N ARG A 92 -14.74 10.43 9.19
CA ARG A 92 -14.64 11.51 8.21
C ARG A 92 -13.67 11.17 7.08
N PHE A 93 -12.51 10.59 7.40
CA PHE A 93 -11.55 10.15 6.41
C PHE A 93 -12.10 8.99 5.57
N LEU A 94 -12.64 7.96 6.22
CA LEU A 94 -13.19 6.79 5.54
C LEU A 94 -14.35 7.16 4.59
N ALA A 95 -15.20 8.11 4.96
CA ALA A 95 -16.26 8.61 4.08
C ALA A 95 -15.73 9.17 2.75
N THR A 96 -14.52 9.72 2.72
CA THR A 96 -13.92 10.24 1.47
C THR A 96 -13.45 9.16 0.52
N ILE A 97 -13.21 7.94 1.00
CA ILE A 97 -12.76 6.79 0.20
C ILE A 97 -13.81 5.70 0.09
N GLU A 98 -14.97 5.89 0.73
CA GLU A 98 -16.12 4.98 0.65
C GLU A 98 -16.53 4.68 -0.81
N PRO A 99 -16.53 5.63 -1.75
CA PRO A 99 -16.92 5.32 -3.13
C PRO A 99 -15.98 4.30 -3.81
N LEU A 100 -14.70 4.23 -3.39
CA LEU A 100 -13.80 3.16 -3.84
C LEU A 100 -14.23 1.80 -3.29
N ALA A 101 -14.68 1.74 -2.04
CA ALA A 101 -15.18 0.51 -1.44
C ALA A 101 -16.48 0.05 -2.12
N ALA A 102 -17.42 0.97 -2.35
CA ALA A 102 -18.66 0.72 -3.06
C ALA A 102 -18.42 0.23 -4.50
N ALA A 103 -17.39 0.75 -5.18
CA ALA A 103 -16.97 0.27 -6.50
C ALA A 103 -16.11 -1.00 -6.48
N HIS A 104 -15.89 -1.62 -5.31
CA HIS A 104 -14.99 -2.75 -5.10
C HIS A 104 -13.53 -2.51 -5.55
N LYS A 105 -13.07 -1.25 -5.51
CA LYS A 105 -11.72 -0.83 -5.90
C LYS A 105 -10.85 -0.37 -4.72
N LEU A 106 -11.37 -0.35 -3.50
CA LEU A 106 -10.56 -0.07 -2.32
C LEU A 106 -9.63 -1.26 -2.01
N GLY A 107 -8.32 -1.00 -2.01
CA GLY A 107 -7.30 -1.89 -1.47
C GLY A 107 -6.97 -1.53 -0.01
N PRO A 108 -5.80 -1.96 0.51
CA PRO A 108 -5.42 -1.69 1.88
C PRO A 108 -5.26 -0.20 2.21
N VAL A 109 -5.64 0.18 3.42
CA VAL A 109 -5.36 1.50 3.99
C VAL A 109 -4.06 1.42 4.78
N LEU A 110 -3.04 2.16 4.33
CA LEU A 110 -1.72 2.20 4.96
C LEU A 110 -1.66 3.22 6.09
N PHE A 111 -1.45 2.75 7.31
CA PHE A 111 -1.14 3.54 8.51
C PHE A 111 0.36 3.53 8.78
N GLN A 112 1.07 4.46 8.15
CA GLN A 112 2.50 4.67 8.43
C GLN A 112 2.68 5.59 9.63
N LEU A 113 3.36 5.10 10.67
CA LEU A 113 3.62 5.84 11.90
C LEU A 113 4.95 6.61 11.83
N PRO A 114 5.07 7.77 12.51
CA PRO A 114 6.30 8.55 12.50
C PRO A 114 7.43 7.83 13.27
N PRO A 115 8.71 8.07 12.91
CA PRO A 115 9.86 7.38 13.51
C PRO A 115 10.08 7.66 14.99
N ASN A 116 9.49 8.73 15.53
CA ASN A 116 9.59 9.11 16.93
C ASN A 116 8.45 8.57 17.81
N LEU A 117 7.52 7.78 17.25
CA LEU A 117 6.50 7.07 18.01
C LEU A 117 7.02 5.69 18.39
N LYS A 118 7.37 5.53 19.67
CA LYS A 118 7.74 4.23 20.25
C LYS A 118 6.52 3.35 20.41
N ALA A 119 6.76 2.04 20.43
CA ALA A 119 5.73 1.03 20.67
C ALA A 119 4.91 1.28 21.92
N ASP A 120 3.61 1.17 21.71
CA ASP A 120 2.57 1.14 22.72
C ASP A 120 1.47 0.22 22.17
N ALA A 121 1.48 -1.04 22.64
CA ALA A 121 0.54 -2.05 22.18
C ALA A 121 -0.90 -1.72 22.59
N ALA A 122 -1.11 -1.05 23.73
CA ALA A 122 -2.42 -0.62 24.18
C ALA A 122 -2.98 0.48 23.25
N LEU A 123 -2.16 1.48 22.93
CA LEU A 123 -2.52 2.52 21.96
C LEU A 123 -2.90 1.93 20.59
N LEU A 124 -2.12 0.96 20.09
CA LEU A 124 -2.42 0.31 18.81
C LEU A 124 -3.73 -0.48 18.88
N LYS A 125 -3.96 -1.20 19.98
CA LYS A 125 -5.19 -1.96 20.22
C LYS A 125 -6.42 -1.06 20.27
N ASP A 126 -6.33 0.04 21.01
CA ASP A 126 -7.43 1.01 21.13
C ASP A 126 -7.77 1.64 19.77
N PHE A 127 -6.75 1.99 18.99
CA PHE A 127 -6.95 2.50 17.63
C PHE A 127 -7.61 1.47 16.71
N LEU A 128 -7.14 0.23 16.73
CA LEU A 128 -7.71 -0.84 15.91
C LEU A 128 -9.14 -1.23 16.32
N ALA A 129 -9.54 -0.95 17.57
CA ALA A 129 -10.93 -1.09 18.01
C ALA A 129 -11.86 -0.02 17.40
N ILE A 130 -11.33 1.15 17.03
CA ILE A 130 -12.06 2.23 16.35
C ILE A 130 -12.16 1.96 14.85
N LEU A 131 -11.12 1.37 14.25
CA LEU A 131 -11.08 1.10 12.81
C LEU A 131 -12.13 0.02 12.44
N PRO A 132 -13.08 0.29 11.51
CA PRO A 132 -14.04 -0.72 11.09
C PRO A 132 -13.33 -1.95 10.53
N ARG A 133 -13.76 -3.15 10.95
CA ARG A 133 -13.16 -4.43 10.49
C ARG A 133 -13.26 -4.67 8.98
N THR A 134 -14.12 -3.94 8.29
CA THR A 134 -14.24 -3.96 6.83
C THR A 134 -13.12 -3.21 6.12
N VAL A 135 -12.35 -2.39 6.84
CA VAL A 135 -11.20 -1.66 6.28
C VAL A 135 -9.94 -2.53 6.40
N PRO A 136 -9.34 -2.98 5.27
CA PRO A 136 -8.10 -3.73 5.31
C PRO A 136 -6.93 -2.81 5.71
N GLY A 137 -6.58 -2.78 6.99
CA GLY A 137 -5.50 -1.94 7.52
C GLY A 137 -4.10 -2.58 7.37
N ALA A 138 -3.14 -1.82 6.87
CA ALA A 138 -1.71 -2.16 6.86
C ALA A 138 -0.92 -1.16 7.70
N PHE A 139 0.00 -1.60 8.56
CA PHE A 139 0.72 -0.73 9.51
C PHE A 139 2.22 -0.73 9.24
N GLU A 140 2.78 0.44 8.94
CA GLU A 140 4.22 0.63 8.73
C GLU A 140 4.80 1.34 9.96
N PHE A 141 5.56 0.59 10.77
CA PHE A 141 6.27 1.11 11.92
C PHE A 141 7.66 1.59 11.53
N ARG A 142 8.05 2.78 12.01
CA ARG A 142 9.37 3.37 11.75
C ARG A 142 10.31 3.40 12.96
N HIS A 143 9.83 2.90 14.11
CA HIS A 143 10.63 2.74 15.33
C HIS A 143 10.77 1.27 15.66
N GLU A 144 11.99 0.81 15.94
CA GLU A 144 12.32 -0.62 16.13
C GLU A 144 11.59 -1.28 17.29
N SER A 145 11.23 -0.50 18.33
CA SER A 145 10.51 -1.04 19.49
C SER A 145 9.13 -1.61 19.15
N TRP A 146 8.57 -1.32 17.96
CA TRP A 146 7.33 -1.93 17.49
C TRP A 146 7.50 -3.37 17.04
N PHE A 147 8.73 -3.81 16.75
CA PHE A 147 9.02 -5.15 16.24
C PHE A 147 9.12 -6.16 17.38
N ALA A 148 7.99 -6.38 18.06
CA ALA A 148 7.87 -7.24 19.23
C ALA A 148 6.56 -8.03 19.21
N ASP A 149 6.52 -9.15 19.93
CA ASP A 149 5.37 -10.07 19.96
C ASP A 149 4.06 -9.41 20.36
N ALA A 150 4.10 -8.47 21.32
CA ALA A 150 2.92 -7.72 21.73
C ALA A 150 2.27 -6.94 20.57
N THR A 151 3.07 -6.38 19.66
CA THR A 151 2.55 -5.71 18.46
C THR A 151 1.95 -6.73 17.49
N TRP A 152 2.62 -7.87 17.29
CA TRP A 152 2.15 -8.93 16.40
C TRP A 152 0.81 -9.51 16.85
N GLU A 153 0.63 -9.70 18.15
CA GLU A 153 -0.62 -10.18 18.75
C GLU A 153 -1.77 -9.18 18.52
N VAL A 154 -1.52 -7.89 18.72
CA VAL A 154 -2.51 -6.85 18.47
C VAL A 154 -2.91 -6.78 16.99
N LEU A 155 -1.94 -6.83 16.08
CA LEU A 155 -2.24 -6.86 14.64
C LEU A 155 -3.05 -8.11 14.24
N ARG A 156 -2.65 -9.30 14.73
CA ARG A 156 -3.34 -10.57 14.44
C ARG A 156 -4.78 -10.61 14.95
N SER A 157 -5.02 -10.14 16.17
CA SER A 157 -6.37 -10.10 16.75
C SER A 157 -7.33 -9.17 15.98
N HIS A 158 -6.80 -8.24 15.18
CA HIS A 158 -7.57 -7.33 14.33
C HIS A 158 -7.44 -7.64 12.84
N LYS A 159 -6.73 -8.71 12.46
CA LYS A 159 -6.45 -9.09 11.06
C LYS A 159 -5.76 -7.99 10.26
N ALA A 160 -5.02 -7.10 10.94
CA ALA A 160 -4.28 -6.02 10.33
C ALA A 160 -2.91 -6.53 9.85
N ALA A 161 -2.49 -6.11 8.66
CA ALA A 161 -1.22 -6.50 8.09
C ALA A 161 -0.08 -5.63 8.64
N LEU A 162 1.03 -6.25 9.00
CA LEU A 162 2.31 -5.57 9.06
C LEU A 162 2.70 -5.14 7.64
N CYS A 163 3.05 -3.89 7.47
CA CYS A 163 3.72 -3.43 6.26
C CYS A 163 5.20 -3.76 6.36
N VAL A 164 5.65 -4.74 5.58
CA VAL A 164 7.06 -5.10 5.45
C VAL A 164 7.72 -4.10 4.50
N ALA A 165 8.37 -3.09 5.08
CA ALA A 165 9.08 -2.07 4.33
C ALA A 165 10.59 -2.32 4.32
N GLU A 166 11.19 -2.21 3.15
CA GLU A 166 12.62 -2.01 3.00
C GLU A 166 12.94 -0.54 3.28
N THR A 167 14.00 -0.28 4.02
CA THR A 167 14.60 1.06 4.13
C THR A 167 16.10 0.89 4.03
N GLU A 168 16.82 1.92 3.60
CA GLU A 168 18.29 1.87 3.43
C GLU A 168 19.03 1.49 4.73
N GLN A 169 18.41 1.70 5.89
CA GLN A 169 19.04 1.54 7.21
C GLN A 169 18.45 0.38 8.02
N ARG A 170 17.29 -0.16 7.64
CA ARG A 170 16.53 -1.14 8.43
C ARG A 170 15.64 -2.02 7.54
N THR A 171 15.61 -3.30 7.84
CA THR A 171 14.64 -4.24 7.25
C THR A 171 13.55 -4.51 8.29
N THR A 172 12.29 -4.24 7.93
CA THR A 172 11.15 -4.65 8.77
C THR A 172 11.10 -6.17 8.82
N PRO A 173 10.90 -6.81 9.99
CA PRO A 173 10.72 -8.25 10.06
C PRO A 173 9.59 -8.72 9.15
N ASP A 174 9.82 -9.81 8.42
CA ASP A 174 8.82 -10.39 7.52
C ASP A 174 7.87 -11.31 8.32
N VAL A 175 6.94 -10.68 9.04
CA VAL A 175 5.99 -11.37 9.91
C VAL A 175 4.58 -11.21 9.36
N VAL A 176 3.93 -12.33 9.08
CA VAL A 176 2.52 -12.34 8.69
C VAL A 176 1.64 -12.12 9.92
N THR A 177 0.84 -11.05 9.88
CA THR A 177 -0.10 -10.69 10.95
C THR A 177 -1.55 -10.53 10.48
N GLY A 178 -1.79 -10.31 9.19
CA GLY A 178 -3.12 -10.09 8.63
C GLY A 178 -3.56 -11.20 7.66
N ASP A 179 -4.77 -11.03 7.12
CA ASP A 179 -5.33 -11.91 6.09
C ASP A 179 -4.67 -11.70 4.71
N PHE A 180 -3.89 -10.62 4.57
CA PHE A 180 -3.10 -10.27 3.39
C PHE A 180 -1.70 -9.82 3.80
N VAL A 181 -0.79 -9.74 2.83
CA VAL A 181 0.59 -9.27 3.01
C VAL A 181 0.78 -7.93 2.30
N TYR A 182 1.55 -7.03 2.91
CA TYR A 182 1.81 -5.70 2.37
C TYR A 182 3.31 -5.42 2.32
N TYR A 183 3.87 -5.34 1.12
CA TYR A 183 5.27 -5.04 0.87
C TYR A 183 5.46 -3.62 0.36
N ARG A 184 6.49 -2.96 0.89
CA ARG A 184 6.99 -1.67 0.41
C ARG A 184 8.46 -1.83 0.02
N PHE A 185 8.68 -1.98 -1.28
CA PHE A 185 9.99 -2.06 -1.90
C PHE A 185 10.54 -0.64 -2.12
N ARG A 186 11.70 -0.32 -1.53
CA ARG A 186 12.20 1.07 -1.47
C ARG A 186 13.62 1.27 -1.97
N LYS A 187 14.29 0.21 -2.42
CA LYS A 187 15.59 0.33 -3.07
C LYS A 187 15.41 0.99 -4.45
N PRO A 188 16.41 1.75 -4.92
CA PRO A 188 16.37 2.35 -6.25
C PRO A 188 16.45 1.31 -7.37
N SER A 189 17.13 0.19 -7.11
CA SER A 189 17.25 -0.94 -8.03
C SER A 189 17.33 -2.25 -7.26
N TYR A 190 17.07 -3.35 -7.98
CA TYR A 190 17.14 -4.71 -7.48
C TYR A 190 17.97 -5.55 -8.44
N THR A 191 18.83 -6.40 -7.88
CA THR A 191 19.55 -7.42 -8.66
C THR A 191 18.62 -8.57 -9.06
N ASP A 192 19.03 -9.38 -10.03
CA ASP A 192 18.25 -10.55 -10.45
C ASP A 192 18.01 -11.54 -9.30
N GLU A 193 18.96 -11.67 -8.37
CA GLU A 193 18.81 -12.51 -7.19
C GLU A 193 17.74 -11.97 -6.23
N GLU A 194 17.73 -10.65 -6.00
CA GLU A 194 16.71 -10.01 -5.17
C GLU A 194 15.33 -10.11 -5.82
N HIS A 195 15.24 -9.96 -7.15
CA HIS A 195 14.00 -10.18 -7.90
C HIS A 195 13.48 -11.62 -7.75
N ARG A 196 14.37 -12.63 -7.85
CA ARG A 196 13.99 -14.04 -7.64
C ARG A 196 13.50 -14.28 -6.21
N SER A 197 14.27 -13.85 -5.21
CA SER A 197 13.91 -13.98 -3.79
C SER A 197 12.56 -13.31 -3.48
N MET A 198 12.33 -12.11 -4.02
CA MET A 198 11.06 -11.41 -3.92
C MET A 198 9.91 -12.23 -4.52
N THR A 199 10.10 -12.76 -5.73
CA THR A 199 9.09 -13.56 -6.45
C THR A 199 8.76 -14.84 -5.69
N ASP A 200 9.76 -15.58 -5.23
CA ASP A 200 9.58 -16.84 -4.53
C ASP A 200 8.83 -16.65 -3.20
N ARG A 201 9.18 -15.59 -2.47
CA ARG A 201 8.46 -15.19 -1.26
C ARG A 201 6.99 -14.88 -1.55
N ILE A 202 6.71 -14.08 -2.59
CA ILE A 202 5.34 -13.74 -2.98
C ILE A 202 4.55 -14.98 -3.39
N ARG A 203 5.14 -15.89 -4.17
CA ARG A 203 4.53 -17.19 -4.52
C ARG A 203 4.22 -18.03 -3.29
N GLY A 204 5.09 -18.03 -2.28
CA GLY A 204 4.85 -18.69 -1.01
C GLY A 204 3.57 -18.19 -0.32
N HIS A 205 3.36 -16.86 -0.30
CA HIS A 205 2.14 -16.28 0.26
C HIS A 205 0.89 -16.60 -0.56
N LEU A 206 0.98 -16.55 -1.89
CA LEU A 206 -0.13 -16.90 -2.78
C LEU A 206 -0.51 -18.39 -2.64
N THR A 207 0.47 -19.28 -2.54
CA THR A 207 0.22 -20.72 -2.31
C THR A 207 -0.45 -20.95 -0.96
N ALA A 208 -0.09 -20.15 0.05
CA ALA A 208 -0.74 -20.16 1.36
C ALA A 208 -2.12 -19.45 1.39
N GLY A 209 -2.65 -19.03 0.22
CA GLY A 209 -3.99 -18.44 0.10
C GLY A 209 -4.09 -16.98 0.56
N ARG A 210 -2.98 -16.24 0.60
CA ARG A 210 -2.93 -14.83 1.06
C ARG A 210 -2.79 -13.88 -0.12
N ASP A 211 -3.64 -12.86 -0.17
CA ASP A 211 -3.44 -11.76 -1.10
C ASP A 211 -2.14 -11.02 -0.77
N VAL A 212 -1.45 -10.53 -1.81
CA VAL A 212 -0.21 -9.79 -1.66
C VAL A 212 -0.34 -8.44 -2.33
N PHE A 213 -0.08 -7.37 -1.59
CA PHE A 213 0.03 -6.01 -2.10
C PHE A 213 1.50 -5.58 -2.08
N ALA A 214 2.09 -5.37 -3.25
CA ALA A 214 3.50 -5.06 -3.43
C ALA A 214 3.66 -3.68 -4.09
N TYR A 215 4.22 -2.72 -3.36
CA TYR A 215 4.41 -1.36 -3.85
C TYR A 215 5.88 -1.00 -3.91
N PHE A 216 6.36 -0.78 -5.13
CA PHE A 216 7.65 -0.18 -5.39
C PHE A 216 7.60 1.34 -5.13
N LYS A 217 8.72 1.90 -4.72
CA LYS A 217 8.88 3.35 -4.58
C LYS A 217 8.68 4.01 -5.94
N HIS A 218 8.07 5.18 -5.93
CA HIS A 218 8.20 6.04 -7.10
C HIS A 218 9.57 6.70 -7.05
N GLU A 219 10.28 6.69 -8.16
CA GLU A 219 11.53 7.42 -8.31
C GLU A 219 11.38 8.42 -9.46
N GLU A 220 12.41 9.24 -9.68
CA GLU A 220 12.45 10.12 -10.84
C GLU A 220 12.38 9.29 -12.13
N THR A 221 12.89 8.07 -12.10
CA THR A 221 12.92 7.12 -13.20
C THR A 221 11.84 6.04 -13.06
N PRO A 222 11.41 5.38 -14.16
CA PRO A 222 10.31 4.42 -14.16
C PRO A 222 10.62 3.01 -13.59
N GLU A 223 11.81 2.79 -13.03
CA GLU A 223 12.37 1.48 -12.70
C GLU A 223 11.45 0.72 -11.75
N GLY A 224 10.93 1.38 -10.72
CA GLY A 224 9.97 0.77 -9.80
C GLY A 224 8.67 0.34 -10.48
N ALA A 225 8.20 1.07 -11.50
CA ALA A 225 7.02 0.69 -12.28
C ALA A 225 7.32 -0.51 -13.19
N LEU A 226 8.49 -0.52 -13.85
CA LEU A 226 8.95 -1.63 -14.68
C LEU A 226 9.18 -2.90 -13.85
N SER A 227 9.77 -2.78 -12.66
CA SER A 227 9.91 -3.90 -11.72
C SER A 227 8.55 -4.47 -11.29
N ALA A 228 7.54 -3.62 -11.08
CA ALA A 228 6.19 -4.08 -10.75
C ALA A 228 5.53 -4.82 -11.92
N VAL A 229 5.75 -4.38 -13.16
CA VAL A 229 5.25 -5.05 -14.37
C VAL A 229 5.88 -6.43 -14.49
N GLU A 230 7.21 -6.50 -14.35
CA GLU A 230 7.94 -7.76 -14.42
C GLU A 230 7.50 -8.74 -13.33
N LEU A 231 7.32 -8.25 -12.10
CA LEU A 231 6.82 -9.07 -11.00
C LEU A 231 5.43 -9.66 -11.30
N LEU A 232 4.50 -8.88 -11.85
CA LEU A 232 3.19 -9.40 -12.26
C LEU A 232 3.30 -10.44 -13.36
N ARG A 233 4.20 -10.23 -14.33
CA ARG A 233 4.41 -11.13 -15.46
C ARG A 233 4.94 -12.49 -14.97
N VAL A 234 6.03 -12.49 -14.22
CA VAL A 234 6.70 -13.71 -13.71
C VAL A 234 5.79 -14.52 -12.77
N VAL A 235 4.95 -13.86 -11.98
CA VAL A 235 4.02 -14.56 -11.08
C VAL A 235 2.81 -15.14 -11.83
N LYS A 236 2.38 -14.55 -12.95
CA LYS A 236 1.26 -15.06 -13.78
C LYS A 236 1.65 -16.22 -14.70
N GLU A 237 2.91 -16.28 -15.14
CA GLU A 237 3.40 -17.30 -16.06
C GLU A 237 3.76 -18.64 -15.41
N ALA A 238 3.76 -18.71 -14.07
CA ALA A 238 4.06 -19.90 -13.29
C ALA A 238 2.78 -20.61 -12.83
#